data_AF-H9ECY7-F1
#
_entry.id   AF-H9ECY7-F1
#
_cell.length_a   1.000
_cell.length_b   1.000
_cell.length_c   1.000
_cell.angle_alpha   90.00
_cell.angle_beta   90.00
_cell.angle_gamma   90.00
#
_symmetry.space_group_name_H-M   'P 1'
#
loop_
_entity.id
_entity.type
_entity.pdbx_description
1 polymer ?
#
loop_
_entity_poly.entity_id
_entity_poly.type
_entity_poly.pdbx_seq_one_letter_code
_entity_poly.pdbx_strand_id
1 'polypeptide(L)'
;GGVGKTTIAKAVFNQISPYFDGSSFLDVGSQVSRGNSGLVALQEKLLKDTLRKRIEVSCVDHGIQLIKQRLQSKKALIVLDDGTDVEKIYSLAGGKHWFGPGSRIIITTRDEHLLKCSTGDVKYEVKCMTEKEGLQLFCWHAFKNPLPPEDFVEISESLVTYAQGLPLALEVWGSFLYRRSMVEWKSFIERLKQIPHDSIVEKLRISYDGLPDHTTKETFLDIACF
;
A
#
# COMPACT_ATOMS: atom_id res chain seq x y z
N GLY A 1 5.64 8.10 1.46
CA GLY A 1 4.58 7.08 1.72
C GLY A 1 3.26 7.54 1.11
N GLY A 2 2.22 6.71 1.06
CA GLY A 2 0.86 7.15 0.70
C GLY A 2 0.54 7.39 -0.79
N VAL A 3 1.50 7.20 -1.71
CA VAL A 3 1.34 7.44 -3.16
C VAL A 3 0.59 6.33 -3.93
N GLY A 4 0.20 5.24 -3.26
CA GLY A 4 -0.59 4.16 -3.89
C GLY A 4 0.19 2.97 -4.47
N LYS A 5 1.45 2.75 -4.06
CA LYS A 5 2.24 1.57 -4.48
C LYS A 5 1.51 0.24 -4.28
N THR A 6 1.01 0.00 -3.07
CA THR A 6 0.24 -1.20 -2.73
C THR A 6 -1.02 -1.32 -3.58
N THR A 7 -1.72 -0.21 -3.82
CA THR A 7 -2.94 -0.18 -4.64
C THR A 7 -2.64 -0.57 -6.09
N ILE A 8 -1.58 -0.02 -6.69
CA ILE A 8 -1.15 -0.37 -8.05
C ILE A 8 -0.73 -1.85 -8.11
N ALA A 9 0.06 -2.32 -7.14
CA ALA A 9 0.50 -3.71 -7.10
C ALA A 9 -0.68 -4.69 -6.98
N LYS A 10 -1.68 -4.37 -6.15
CA LYS A 10 -2.93 -5.15 -6.02
C LYS A 10 -3.72 -5.16 -7.32
N ALA A 11 -3.87 -4.01 -7.98
CA ALA A 11 -4.59 -3.92 -9.26
C ALA A 11 -3.92 -4.77 -10.35
N VAL A 12 -2.60 -4.65 -10.49
CA VAL A 12 -1.80 -5.47 -11.42
C VAL A 12 -1.92 -6.95 -11.08
N PHE A 13 -1.75 -7.31 -9.80
CA PHE A 13 -1.86 -8.70 -9.34
C PHE A 13 -3.20 -9.33 -9.70
N ASN A 14 -4.30 -8.62 -9.39
CA ASN A 14 -5.65 -9.10 -9.70
C ASN A 14 -5.86 -9.27 -11.20
N GLN A 15 -5.33 -8.35 -12.01
CA GLN A 15 -5.46 -8.40 -13.47
C GLN A 15 -4.68 -9.56 -14.11
N ILE A 16 -3.45 -9.83 -13.64
CA ILE A 16 -2.54 -10.74 -14.35
C ILE A 16 -2.38 -12.10 -13.67
N SER A 17 -2.78 -12.28 -12.41
CA SER A 17 -2.67 -13.56 -11.69
C SER A 17 -3.29 -14.76 -12.41
N PRO A 18 -4.39 -14.66 -13.18
CA PRO A 18 -4.95 -15.81 -13.89
C PRO A 18 -4.03 -16.40 -14.97
N TYR A 19 -2.99 -15.67 -15.41
CA TYR A 19 -2.05 -16.13 -16.44
C TYR A 19 -0.83 -16.89 -15.89
N PHE A 20 -0.84 -17.23 -14.59
CA PHE A 20 0.22 -17.91 -13.88
C PHE A 20 -0.30 -19.21 -13.25
N ASP A 21 0.58 -20.19 -13.07
CA ASP A 21 0.22 -21.49 -12.47
C ASP A 21 -0.04 -21.37 -10.96
N GLY A 22 0.46 -20.30 -10.35
CA GLY A 22 0.31 -19.99 -8.95
C GLY A 22 0.66 -18.53 -8.69
N SER A 23 -0.02 -17.91 -7.72
CA SER A 23 0.17 -16.49 -7.42
C SER A 23 0.03 -16.23 -5.93
N SER A 24 0.83 -15.32 -5.38
CA SER A 24 0.77 -14.95 -3.96
C SER A 24 1.01 -13.45 -3.77
N PHE A 25 0.20 -12.82 -2.93
CA PHE A 25 0.38 -11.43 -2.48
C PHE A 25 0.75 -11.44 -1.00
N LEU A 26 1.98 -11.02 -0.68
CA LEU A 26 2.55 -11.08 0.66
C LEU A 26 2.75 -9.65 1.19
N ASP A 27 2.12 -9.35 2.31
CA ASP A 27 2.36 -8.12 3.07
C ASP A 27 3.57 -8.38 3.98
N VAL A 28 4.75 -7.93 3.55
CA VAL A 28 6.01 -8.16 4.25
C VAL A 28 6.14 -7.20 5.43
N GLY A 29 5.69 -5.96 5.27
CA GLY A 29 5.73 -4.92 6.30
C GLY A 29 4.99 -5.31 7.58
N SER A 30 3.79 -5.88 7.46
CA SER A 30 2.97 -6.30 8.61
C SER A 30 3.62 -7.38 9.48
N GLN A 31 4.58 -8.13 8.95
CA GLN A 31 5.25 -9.23 9.65
C GLN A 31 6.60 -8.85 10.25
N VAL A 32 7.04 -7.59 10.10
CA VAL A 32 8.35 -7.12 10.57
C VAL A 32 8.53 -7.32 12.08
N SER A 33 7.49 -7.04 12.87
CA SER A 33 7.50 -7.12 14.34
C SER A 33 7.59 -8.57 14.86
N ARG A 34 7.28 -9.57 14.03
CA ARG A 34 7.23 -10.98 14.42
C ARG A 34 8.54 -11.74 14.16
N GLY A 35 9.57 -11.06 13.66
CA GLY A 35 10.89 -11.66 13.38
C GLY A 35 10.79 -12.93 12.53
N ASN A 36 11.50 -13.98 12.94
CA ASN A 36 11.53 -15.25 12.21
C ASN A 36 10.18 -15.95 12.12
N SER A 37 9.31 -15.81 13.13
CA SER A 37 7.98 -16.41 13.09
C SER A 37 7.09 -15.79 12.00
N GLY A 38 7.23 -14.49 11.78
CA GLY A 38 6.56 -13.77 10.68
C GLY A 38 7.05 -14.23 9.31
N LEU A 39 8.37 -14.43 9.17
CA LEU A 39 8.95 -14.95 7.92
C LEU A 39 8.49 -16.36 7.58
N VAL A 40 8.49 -17.26 8.57
CA VAL A 40 7.98 -18.63 8.38
C VAL A 40 6.53 -18.59 7.90
N ALA A 41 5.68 -17.78 8.53
CA ALA A 41 4.29 -17.62 8.10
C ALA A 41 4.15 -17.09 6.66
N LEU A 42 5.02 -16.17 6.24
CA LEU A 42 5.05 -15.69 4.85
C LEU A 42 5.48 -16.78 3.87
N GLN A 43 6.47 -17.61 4.23
CA GLN A 43 6.92 -18.73 3.41
C GLN A 43 5.82 -19.81 3.27
N GLU A 44 5.15 -20.15 4.36
CA GLU A 44 4.00 -21.07 4.35
C GLU A 44 2.87 -20.54 3.48
N LYS A 45 2.54 -19.24 3.63
CA LYS A 45 1.53 -18.58 2.79
C LYS A 45 1.93 -18.60 1.32
N LEU A 46 3.17 -18.25 0.99
CA LEU A 46 3.69 -18.29 -0.39
C LEU A 46 3.51 -19.67 -1.01
N LEU A 47 3.95 -20.72 -0.30
CA LEU A 47 3.84 -22.10 -0.74
C LEU A 47 2.37 -22.52 -0.87
N LYS A 48 1.52 -22.15 0.08
CA LYS A 48 0.08 -22.44 0.06
C LYS A 48 -0.62 -21.80 -1.12
N ASP A 49 -0.42 -20.50 -1.34
CA ASP A 49 -1.11 -19.73 -2.37
C ASP A 49 -0.65 -20.16 -3.77
N THR A 50 0.67 -20.38 -3.93
CA THR A 50 1.22 -20.82 -5.22
C THR A 50 0.93 -22.28 -5.51
N LEU A 51 1.03 -23.21 -4.55
CA LEU A 51 0.87 -24.65 -4.78
C LEU A 51 -0.55 -25.16 -4.52
N ARG A 52 -1.43 -24.32 -3.95
CA ARG A 52 -2.78 -24.70 -3.47
C ARG A 52 -2.76 -25.85 -2.46
N LYS A 53 -1.67 -25.97 -1.69
CA LYS A 53 -1.45 -27.03 -0.69
C LYS A 53 -0.78 -26.45 0.54
N ARG A 54 -1.28 -26.79 1.73
CA ARG A 54 -0.61 -26.43 2.99
C ARG A 54 0.71 -27.20 3.11
N ILE A 55 1.78 -26.47 3.37
CA ILE A 55 3.12 -27.02 3.61
C ILE A 55 3.60 -26.39 4.91
N GLU A 56 3.99 -27.24 5.84
CA GLU A 56 4.55 -26.82 7.11
C GLU A 56 6.03 -26.44 6.94
N VAL A 57 6.41 -25.31 7.51
CA VAL A 57 7.78 -24.79 7.46
C VAL A 57 8.33 -24.73 8.89
N SER A 58 9.29 -25.60 9.19
CA SER A 58 9.89 -25.69 10.53
C SER A 58 10.81 -24.52 10.89
N CYS A 59 11.47 -23.90 9.90
CA CYS A 59 12.33 -22.73 10.08
C CYS A 59 12.55 -22.00 8.74
N VAL A 60 13.11 -20.78 8.80
CA VAL A 60 13.31 -19.93 7.61
C VAL A 60 14.14 -20.62 6.52
N ASP A 61 15.22 -21.31 6.88
CA ASP A 61 16.09 -22.01 5.92
C ASP A 61 15.38 -23.19 5.25
N HIS A 62 14.57 -23.93 6.01
CA HIS A 62 13.74 -24.99 5.45
C HIS A 62 12.71 -24.42 4.47
N GLY A 63 12.09 -23.28 4.80
CA GLY A 63 11.18 -22.58 3.89
C GLY A 63 11.86 -22.13 2.60
N ILE A 64 13.08 -21.58 2.67
CA ILE A 64 13.89 -21.23 1.50
C ILE A 64 14.11 -22.46 0.60
N GLN A 65 14.49 -23.60 1.19
CA GLN A 65 14.72 -24.83 0.45
C GLN A 65 13.43 -25.33 -0.23
N LEU A 66 12.30 -25.29 0.47
CA LEU A 66 11.01 -25.69 -0.08
C LEU A 66 10.56 -24.78 -1.23
N ILE A 67 10.72 -23.46 -1.09
CA ILE A 67 10.38 -22.50 -2.15
C ILE A 67 11.18 -22.81 -3.41
N LYS A 68 12.51 -22.96 -3.30
CA LYS A 68 13.39 -23.34 -4.41
C LYS A 68 12.91 -24.64 -5.07
N GLN A 69 12.77 -25.71 -4.29
CA GLN A 69 12.47 -27.04 -4.83
C GLN A 69 11.09 -27.10 -5.50
N ARG A 70 10.09 -26.39 -4.96
CA ARG A 70 8.69 -26.53 -5.40
C ARG A 70 8.29 -25.51 -6.46
N LEU A 71 8.96 -24.36 -6.55
CA LEU A 71 8.62 -23.31 -7.50
C LEU A 71 9.56 -23.21 -8.70
N GLN A 72 10.69 -23.94 -8.71
CA GLN A 72 11.67 -23.90 -9.80
C GLN A 72 11.10 -24.28 -11.18
N SER A 73 10.06 -25.11 -11.24
CA SER A 73 9.39 -25.49 -12.50
C SER A 73 8.07 -24.79 -12.73
N LYS A 74 7.68 -23.85 -11.84
CA LYS A 74 6.35 -23.26 -11.82
C LYS A 74 6.37 -21.81 -12.28
N LYS A 75 5.49 -21.44 -13.21
CA LYS A 75 5.32 -20.05 -13.62
C LYS A 75 4.52 -19.30 -12.56
N ALA A 76 5.21 -18.60 -11.65
CA ALA A 76 4.62 -17.97 -10.47
C ALA A 76 4.53 -16.44 -10.60
N LEU A 77 3.48 -15.84 -10.05
CA LEU A 77 3.36 -14.39 -9.82
C LEU A 77 3.43 -14.09 -8.33
N ILE A 78 4.45 -13.37 -7.89
CA ILE A 78 4.66 -13.08 -6.47
C ILE A 78 4.72 -11.57 -6.28
N VAL A 79 3.93 -11.05 -5.34
CA VAL A 79 4.04 -9.66 -4.89
C VAL A 79 4.55 -9.65 -3.45
N LEU A 80 5.63 -8.92 -3.22
CA LEU A 80 6.21 -8.62 -1.91
C LEU A 80 5.92 -7.15 -1.60
N ASP A 81 4.88 -6.92 -0.81
CA ASP A 81 4.37 -5.59 -0.49
C ASP A 81 5.03 -5.02 0.78
N ASP A 82 5.38 -3.74 0.74
CA ASP A 82 6.07 -2.99 1.80
C ASP A 82 7.36 -3.69 2.28
N GLY A 83 8.18 -4.15 1.32
CA GLY A 83 9.47 -4.78 1.60
C GLY A 83 10.50 -3.75 2.06
N THR A 84 10.71 -3.63 3.37
CA THR A 84 11.68 -2.70 3.98
C THR A 84 12.98 -3.35 4.41
N ASP A 85 13.11 -4.67 4.26
CA ASP A 85 14.22 -5.46 4.77
C ASP A 85 14.72 -6.43 3.69
N VAL A 86 15.96 -6.22 3.28
CA VAL A 86 16.62 -6.98 2.22
C VAL A 86 16.68 -8.47 2.55
N GLU A 87 17.00 -8.82 3.81
CA GLU A 87 17.14 -10.22 4.21
C GLU A 87 15.80 -10.96 4.13
N LYS A 88 14.72 -10.29 4.52
CA LYS A 88 13.36 -10.82 4.41
C LYS A 88 12.96 -11.07 2.96
N ILE A 89 13.25 -10.12 2.08
CA ILE A 89 13.02 -10.27 0.64
C ILE A 89 13.80 -11.47 0.10
N TYR A 90 15.09 -11.61 0.44
CA TYR A 90 15.93 -12.74 0.00
C TYR A 90 15.42 -14.10 0.53
N SER A 91 14.79 -14.13 1.72
CA SER A 91 14.20 -15.35 2.27
C SER A 91 12.94 -15.84 1.52
N LEU A 92 12.29 -14.95 0.77
CA LEU A 92 11.06 -15.22 0.01
C LEU A 92 11.33 -15.33 -1.50
N ALA A 93 12.26 -14.55 -2.03
CA ALA A 93 12.57 -14.46 -3.46
C ALA A 93 14.07 -14.20 -3.68
N GLY A 94 14.92 -15.14 -3.26
CA GLY A 94 16.36 -14.93 -3.24
C GLY A 94 17.09 -14.97 -4.59
N GLY A 95 16.44 -15.41 -5.67
CA GLY A 95 17.01 -15.35 -7.01
C GLY A 95 16.07 -15.87 -8.09
N LYS A 96 16.28 -15.41 -9.33
CA LYS A 96 15.45 -15.78 -10.50
C LYS A 96 15.38 -17.30 -10.73
N HIS A 97 16.44 -18.03 -10.40
CA HIS A 97 16.55 -19.49 -10.53
C HIS A 97 15.65 -20.28 -9.56
N TRP A 98 15.01 -19.63 -8.59
CA TRP A 98 14.05 -20.28 -7.67
C TRP A 98 12.70 -20.52 -8.33
N PHE A 99 12.42 -19.88 -9.47
CA PHE A 99 11.12 -19.84 -10.09
C PHE A 99 11.18 -20.30 -11.54
N GLY A 100 10.10 -20.90 -12.03
CA GLY A 100 10.00 -21.39 -13.39
C GLY A 100 10.03 -20.26 -14.44
N PRO A 101 10.37 -20.59 -15.70
CA PRO A 101 10.35 -19.63 -16.80
C PRO A 101 9.01 -18.89 -16.91
N GLY A 102 9.08 -17.58 -17.16
CA GLY A 102 7.90 -16.71 -17.26
C GLY A 102 7.33 -16.23 -15.93
N SER A 103 7.92 -16.61 -14.79
CA SER A 103 7.56 -16.07 -13.47
C SER A 103 7.83 -14.58 -13.37
N ARG A 104 7.06 -13.90 -12.51
CA ARG A 104 7.23 -12.47 -12.21
C ARG A 104 7.20 -12.24 -10.71
N ILE A 105 8.17 -11.49 -10.22
CA ILE A 105 8.23 -11.02 -8.82
C ILE A 105 8.12 -9.50 -8.85
N ILE A 106 7.16 -8.95 -8.11
CA ILE A 106 6.93 -7.51 -7.96
C ILE A 106 7.22 -7.18 -6.51
N ILE A 107 8.11 -6.22 -6.28
CA ILE A 107 8.44 -5.74 -4.94
C ILE A 107 7.99 -4.29 -4.85
N THR A 108 7.17 -3.96 -3.84
CA THR A 108 6.89 -2.56 -3.51
C THR A 108 7.72 -2.17 -2.29
N THR A 109 8.35 -1.01 -2.35
CA THR A 109 9.11 -0.49 -1.22
C THR A 109 9.08 1.04 -1.20
N ARG A 110 9.30 1.60 -0.02
CA ARG A 110 9.50 3.04 0.18
C ARG A 110 10.99 3.42 0.11
N ASP A 111 11.88 2.44 0.27
CA ASP A 111 13.32 2.65 0.29
C ASP A 111 13.92 2.17 -1.03
N GLU A 112 14.34 3.13 -1.84
CA GLU A 112 14.99 2.87 -3.12
C GLU A 112 16.31 2.10 -2.97
N HIS A 113 17.04 2.28 -1.86
CA HIS A 113 18.34 1.64 -1.67
C HIS A 113 18.25 0.11 -1.56
N LEU A 114 17.07 -0.42 -1.22
CA LEU A 114 16.81 -1.86 -1.20
C LEU A 114 16.72 -2.46 -2.60
N LEU A 115 16.50 -1.64 -3.63
CA LEU A 115 16.37 -2.06 -5.02
C LEU A 115 17.75 -2.14 -5.69
N LYS A 116 18.59 -3.09 -5.23
CA LYS A 116 19.82 -3.45 -5.95
C LYS A 116 19.44 -4.16 -7.25
N CYS A 117 19.28 -3.38 -8.31
CA CYS A 117 18.84 -3.88 -9.61
C CYS A 117 19.94 -4.73 -10.26
N SER A 118 19.61 -5.99 -10.53
CA SER A 118 20.41 -6.89 -11.36
C SER A 118 20.04 -6.69 -12.83
N THR A 119 20.86 -7.24 -13.74
CA THR A 119 20.54 -7.23 -15.17
C THR A 119 19.15 -7.85 -15.43
N GLY A 120 18.28 -7.07 -16.10
CA GLY A 120 16.90 -7.46 -16.42
C GLY A 120 15.86 -7.16 -15.35
N ASP A 121 16.21 -6.46 -14.27
CA ASP A 121 15.23 -5.93 -13.31
C ASP A 121 14.69 -4.57 -13.81
N VAL A 122 13.42 -4.29 -13.53
CA VAL A 122 12.76 -3.04 -13.96
C VAL A 122 12.28 -2.29 -12.72
N LYS A 123 12.72 -1.04 -12.58
CA LYS A 123 12.25 -0.11 -11.55
C LYS A 123 11.10 0.73 -12.10
N TYR A 124 10.03 0.86 -11.32
CA TYR A 124 8.93 1.77 -11.60
C TYR A 124 8.74 2.73 -10.42
N GLU A 125 8.92 4.02 -10.67
CA GLU A 125 8.61 5.06 -9.70
C GLU A 125 7.14 5.44 -9.81
N VAL A 126 6.38 5.21 -8.74
CA VAL A 126 4.97 5.61 -8.68
C VAL A 126 4.90 7.12 -8.51
N LYS A 127 4.35 7.78 -9.52
CA LYS A 127 4.15 9.23 -9.54
C LYS A 127 2.94 9.62 -8.69
N CYS A 128 2.98 10.84 -8.13
CA CYS A 128 1.81 11.46 -7.52
C CYS A 128 0.69 11.68 -8.55
N MET A 129 -0.54 11.79 -8.05
CA MET A 129 -1.71 12.09 -8.88
C MET A 129 -1.61 13.49 -9.46
N THR A 130 -2.11 13.65 -10.67
CA THR A 130 -2.41 14.98 -11.24
C THR A 130 -3.54 15.64 -10.45
N GLU A 131 -3.68 16.97 -10.55
CA GLU A 131 -4.77 17.69 -9.89
C GLU A 131 -6.15 17.17 -10.35
N LYS A 132 -6.29 16.82 -11.63
CA LYS A 132 -7.53 16.24 -12.17
C LYS A 132 -7.88 14.89 -11.53
N GLU A 133 -6.91 13.97 -11.47
CA GLU A 133 -7.10 12.66 -10.83
C GLU A 133 -7.34 12.81 -9.33
N GLY A 134 -6.62 13.74 -8.69
CA GLY A 134 -6.75 14.03 -7.28
C GLY A 134 -8.12 14.60 -6.92
N LEU A 135 -8.66 15.50 -7.74
CA LEU A 135 -10.00 16.06 -7.58
C LEU A 135 -11.06 14.98 -7.70
N GLN A 136 -10.95 14.08 -8.69
CA GLN A 136 -11.88 12.95 -8.82
C GLN A 136 -11.84 12.04 -7.60
N LEU A 137 -10.65 11.66 -7.13
CA LEU A 137 -10.49 10.84 -5.94
C LEU A 137 -11.12 11.53 -4.73
N PHE A 138 -10.76 12.78 -4.47
CA PHE A 138 -11.29 13.56 -3.36
C PHE A 138 -12.82 13.62 -3.40
N CYS A 139 -13.40 13.92 -4.56
CA CYS A 139 -14.85 14.02 -4.71
C CYS A 139 -15.56 12.68 -4.49
N TRP A 140 -14.96 11.57 -4.93
CA TRP A 140 -15.50 10.24 -4.62
C TRP A 140 -15.60 10.00 -3.12
N HIS A 141 -14.63 10.47 -2.34
CA HIS A 141 -14.66 10.33 -0.88
C HIS A 141 -15.61 11.34 -0.21
N ALA A 142 -15.59 12.60 -0.64
CA ALA A 142 -16.33 13.72 -0.06
C ALA A 142 -17.82 13.80 -0.44
N PHE A 143 -18.17 13.36 -1.65
CA PHE A 143 -19.51 13.52 -2.23
C PHE A 143 -20.13 12.23 -2.75
N LYS A 144 -19.37 11.12 -2.80
CA LYS A 144 -19.77 9.87 -3.48
C LYS A 144 -20.08 10.08 -4.96
N ASN A 145 -19.45 11.09 -5.56
CA ASN A 145 -19.59 11.48 -6.96
C ASN A 145 -18.20 11.90 -7.50
N PRO A 146 -17.87 11.66 -8.78
CA PRO A 146 -16.60 12.11 -9.35
C PRO A 146 -16.42 13.63 -9.42
N LEU A 147 -17.48 14.42 -9.25
CA LEU A 147 -17.45 15.88 -9.30
C LEU A 147 -18.07 16.50 -8.04
N PRO A 148 -17.59 17.68 -7.61
CA PRO A 148 -18.17 18.39 -6.49
C PRO A 148 -19.46 19.12 -6.92
N PRO A 149 -20.38 19.42 -5.98
CA PRO A 149 -21.42 20.42 -6.20
C PRO A 149 -20.82 21.80 -6.51
N GLU A 150 -21.56 22.66 -7.22
CA GLU A 150 -21.09 23.97 -7.68
C GLU A 150 -20.50 24.84 -6.56
N ASP A 151 -21.20 24.92 -5.42
CA ASP A 151 -20.76 25.69 -4.24
C ASP A 151 -19.48 25.16 -3.58
N PHE A 152 -19.05 23.94 -3.93
CA PHE A 152 -17.89 23.26 -3.35
C PHE A 152 -16.70 23.15 -4.31
N VAL A 153 -16.81 23.63 -5.55
CA VAL A 153 -15.75 23.51 -6.57
C VAL A 153 -14.44 24.14 -6.08
N GLU A 154 -14.46 25.43 -5.75
CA GLU A 154 -13.26 26.20 -5.39
C GLU A 154 -12.53 25.63 -4.15
N ILE A 155 -13.29 25.24 -3.12
CA ILE A 155 -12.71 24.67 -1.89
C ILE A 155 -12.17 23.26 -2.10
N SER A 156 -12.81 22.47 -2.98
CA SER A 156 -12.33 21.13 -3.35
C SER A 156 -11.01 21.22 -4.14
N GLU A 157 -10.94 22.13 -5.12
CA GLU A 157 -9.70 22.38 -5.88
C GLU A 157 -8.58 22.84 -4.95
N SER A 158 -8.86 23.78 -4.04
CA SER A 158 -7.88 24.26 -3.06
C SER A 158 -7.34 23.12 -2.19
N LEU A 159 -8.22 22.26 -1.64
CA LEU A 159 -7.81 21.09 -0.85
C LEU A 159 -6.96 20.11 -1.66
N VAL A 160 -7.31 19.88 -2.93
CA VAL A 160 -6.55 19.00 -3.82
C VAL A 160 -5.14 19.55 -4.06
N THR A 161 -5.00 20.86 -4.29
CA THR A 161 -3.70 21.51 -4.41
C THR A 161 -2.88 21.34 -3.12
N TYR A 162 -3.49 21.50 -1.93
CA TYR A 162 -2.80 21.28 -0.65
C TYR A 162 -2.33 19.84 -0.41
N ALA A 163 -3.00 18.86 -1.03
CA ALA A 163 -2.64 17.45 -0.95
C ALA A 163 -1.43 17.08 -1.82
N GLN A 164 -1.03 17.95 -2.77
CA GLN A 164 0.13 17.75 -3.65
C GLN A 164 0.14 16.38 -4.35
N GLY A 165 -1.04 15.94 -4.79
CA GLY A 165 -1.20 14.68 -5.50
C GLY A 165 -1.00 13.43 -4.66
N LEU A 166 -1.02 13.52 -3.31
CA LEU A 166 -0.97 12.35 -2.43
C LEU A 166 -2.36 11.72 -2.26
N PRO A 167 -2.61 10.52 -2.81
CA PRO A 167 -3.91 9.85 -2.75
C PRO A 167 -4.43 9.68 -1.32
N LEU A 168 -3.55 9.28 -0.40
CA LEU A 168 -3.92 9.06 1.00
C LEU A 168 -4.48 10.32 1.67
N ALA A 169 -3.91 11.49 1.39
CA ALA A 169 -4.41 12.75 1.95
C ALA A 169 -5.80 13.08 1.40
N LEU A 170 -5.99 12.92 0.09
CA LEU A 170 -7.27 13.17 -0.58
C LEU A 170 -8.38 12.26 -0.06
N GLU A 171 -8.09 10.97 0.12
CA GLU A 171 -9.03 9.99 0.68
C GLU A 171 -9.41 10.32 2.13
N VAL A 172 -8.42 10.61 2.97
CA VAL A 172 -8.64 10.94 4.39
C VAL A 172 -9.45 12.22 4.53
N TRP A 173 -9.06 13.30 3.83
CA TRP A 173 -9.75 14.59 3.93
C TRP A 173 -11.14 14.54 3.31
N GLY A 174 -11.29 13.92 2.15
CA GLY A 174 -12.60 13.76 1.52
C GLY A 174 -13.55 12.97 2.42
N SER A 175 -13.08 11.86 3.02
CA SER A 175 -13.90 11.06 3.93
C SER A 175 -14.25 11.81 5.22
N PHE A 176 -13.30 12.59 5.77
CA PHE A 176 -13.52 13.42 6.94
C PHE A 176 -14.59 14.50 6.72
N LEU A 177 -14.63 15.07 5.50
CA LEU A 177 -15.53 16.15 5.12
C LEU A 177 -16.89 15.68 4.59
N TYR A 178 -17.06 14.37 4.39
CA TYR A 178 -18.33 13.79 3.94
C TYR A 178 -19.48 14.18 4.88
N ARG A 179 -20.57 14.72 4.30
CA ARG A 179 -21.77 15.22 5.01
C ARG A 179 -21.55 16.38 5.98
N ARG A 180 -20.37 17.01 5.98
CA ARG A 180 -20.12 18.23 6.76
C ARG A 180 -20.60 19.47 6.02
N SER A 181 -20.95 20.49 6.78
CA SER A 181 -21.42 21.78 6.26
C SER A 181 -20.28 22.61 5.63
N MET A 182 -20.60 23.54 4.74
CA MET A 182 -19.62 24.44 4.13
C MET A 182 -18.82 25.25 5.17
N VAL A 183 -19.42 25.56 6.33
CA VAL A 183 -18.73 26.23 7.45
C VAL A 183 -17.61 25.34 8.01
N GLU A 184 -17.88 24.05 8.18
CA GLU A 184 -16.88 23.08 8.66
C GLU A 184 -15.77 22.85 7.62
N TRP A 185 -16.11 22.82 6.34
CA TRP A 185 -15.12 22.75 5.25
C TRP A 185 -14.16 23.94 5.29
N LYS A 186 -14.69 25.16 5.41
CA LYS A 186 -13.90 26.39 5.55
C LYS A 186 -13.02 26.34 6.81
N SER A 187 -13.56 25.88 7.93
CA SER A 187 -12.78 25.71 9.16
C SER A 187 -11.63 24.70 8.99
N PHE A 188 -11.88 23.58 8.30
CA PHE A 188 -10.88 22.56 8.05
C PHE A 188 -9.72 23.07 7.18
N ILE A 189 -10.01 23.73 6.06
CA ILE A 189 -8.95 24.26 5.18
C ILE A 189 -8.15 25.38 5.86
N GLU A 190 -8.79 26.24 6.67
CA GLU A 190 -8.06 27.28 7.41
C GLU A 190 -7.10 26.67 8.44
N ARG A 191 -7.47 25.58 9.12
CA ARG A 191 -6.55 24.83 9.99
C ARG A 191 -5.41 24.20 9.19
N LEU A 192 -5.70 23.65 8.01
CA LEU A 192 -4.71 23.04 7.13
C LEU A 192 -3.65 24.06 6.67
N LYS A 193 -4.06 25.29 6.38
CA LYS A 193 -3.17 26.40 5.97
C LYS A 193 -2.17 26.82 7.05
N GLN A 194 -2.46 26.57 8.33
CA GLN A 194 -1.53 26.88 9.43
C GLN A 194 -0.39 25.85 9.55
N ILE A 195 -0.49 24.71 8.88
CA ILE A 195 0.53 23.65 8.95
C ILE A 195 1.58 23.86 7.85
N PRO A 196 2.89 23.75 8.17
CA PRO A 196 3.95 23.78 7.17
C PRO A 196 3.70 22.80 6.02
N HIS A 197 4.01 23.25 4.81
CA HIS A 197 3.70 22.52 3.57
C HIS A 197 4.30 21.10 3.52
N ASP A 198 5.43 20.87 4.18
CA ASP A 198 6.18 19.62 4.11
C ASP A 198 5.76 18.60 5.19
N SER A 199 4.89 18.98 6.13
CA SER A 199 4.50 18.10 7.23
C SER A 199 3.25 17.28 6.91
N ILE A 200 3.40 16.29 6.01
CA ILE A 200 2.27 15.43 5.60
C ILE A 200 1.62 14.69 6.78
N VAL A 201 2.42 14.31 7.79
CA VAL A 201 1.92 13.64 9.00
C VAL A 201 1.01 14.57 9.79
N GLU A 202 1.42 15.82 10.01
CA GLU A 202 0.60 16.81 10.70
C GLU A 202 -0.64 17.20 9.88
N LYS A 203 -0.52 17.27 8.55
CA LYS A 203 -1.66 17.50 7.66
C LYS A 203 -2.70 16.36 7.72
N LEU A 204 -2.25 15.10 7.79
CA LEU A 204 -3.15 13.95 7.99
C LEU A 204 -3.76 13.96 9.40
N ARG A 205 -2.98 14.35 10.41
CA ARG A 205 -3.39 14.40 11.82
C ARG A 205 -4.58 15.32 12.09
N ILE A 206 -4.78 16.39 11.32
CA ILE A 206 -5.97 17.26 11.47
C ILE A 206 -7.27 16.45 11.43
N SER A 207 -7.33 15.44 10.57
CA SER A 207 -8.55 14.61 10.42
C SER A 207 -8.77 13.73 11.65
N TYR A 208 -7.69 13.21 12.26
CA TYR A 208 -7.73 12.50 13.54
C TYR A 208 -8.15 13.45 14.69
N ASP A 209 -7.55 14.64 14.76
CA ASP A 209 -7.86 15.61 15.82
C ASP A 209 -9.30 16.11 15.75
N GLY A 210 -9.89 16.14 14.54
CA GLY A 210 -11.28 16.52 14.28
C GLY A 210 -12.32 15.41 14.50
N LEU A 211 -11.91 14.22 14.97
CA LEU A 211 -12.84 13.17 15.40
C LEU A 211 -13.66 13.64 16.62
N PRO A 212 -14.96 13.27 16.70
CA PRO A 212 -15.93 13.92 17.56
C PRO A 212 -15.68 13.74 19.06
N ASP A 213 -15.10 12.62 19.48
CA ASP A 213 -14.91 12.28 20.88
C ASP A 213 -13.68 11.39 21.11
N HIS A 214 -13.31 11.24 22.38
CA HIS A 214 -12.16 10.45 22.81
C HIS A 214 -12.29 8.97 22.44
N THR A 215 -13.49 8.40 22.57
CA THR A 215 -13.75 6.99 22.26
C THR A 215 -13.55 6.72 20.77
N THR A 216 -13.99 7.62 19.89
CA THR A 216 -13.76 7.50 18.44
C THR A 216 -12.26 7.61 18.12
N LYS A 217 -11.52 8.48 18.81
CA LYS A 217 -10.05 8.59 18.67
C LYS A 217 -9.34 7.33 19.15
N GLU A 218 -9.70 6.80 20.32
CA GLU A 218 -9.17 5.54 20.85
C GLU A 218 -9.48 4.38 19.91
N THR A 219 -10.71 4.28 19.41
CA THR A 219 -11.10 3.23 18.45
C THR A 219 -10.25 3.29 17.19
N PHE A 220 -9.96 4.50 16.67
CA PHE A 220 -9.05 4.65 15.53
C PHE A 220 -7.63 4.17 15.85
N LEU A 221 -7.10 4.52 17.03
CA LEU A 221 -5.79 4.08 17.47
C LEU A 221 -5.73 2.56 17.67
N ASP A 222 -6.75 1.98 18.29
CA ASP A 222 -6.89 0.53 18.46
C ASP A 222 -6.83 -0.15 17.09
N ILE A 223 -7.61 0.31 16.10
CA ILE A 223 -7.58 -0.25 14.73
C ILE A 223 -6.20 -0.09 14.08
N ALA A 224 -5.52 1.04 14.29
CA ALA A 224 -4.22 1.30 13.68
C ALA A 224 -3.05 0.52 14.32
N CYS A 225 -3.23 -0.01 15.53
CA CYS A 225 -2.20 -0.70 16.31
C CYS A 225 -2.21 -2.23 16.18
N PHE A 226 -3.15 -2.83 15.45
CA PHE A 226 -3.23 -4.27 15.16
C PHE A 226 -2.85 -4.61 13.72
#